data_AF-A0A5J4VTW3-F1
#
_entry.id   AF-A0A5J4VTW3-F1
#
_cell.length_a   1.000
_cell.length_b   1.000
_cell.length_c   1.000
_cell.angle_alpha   90.00
_cell.angle_beta   90.00
_cell.angle_gamma   90.00
#
_symmetry.space_group_name_H-M   'P 1'
#
loop_
_entity.id
_entity.type
_entity.pdbx_description
1 polymer ?
#
loop_
_entity_poly.entity_id
_entity_poly.type
_entity_poly.pdbx_seq_one_letter_code
_entity_poly.pdbx_strand_id
1 'polypeptide(L)'
;MIGLAEIKILKGSSGSTVENDQNGWISASGGIELKFYFIKFVTDKSKLKISIIYNDDYNTNFELDSVTFSGINLSPADEPKGIDHIEVNDTELIISDCIFEDITIEGEGGSAIRTENDQDNSFDATIEGTQFNNISSTGEESGQGGSAIYAQIREDCSLIIDDNCEFNDCVIESGNGGALYVDIDFTSEFEFNIKDTTFRCCKALKHSSIAVPPSGFGRAIFLTGTVDYDSDSEQINLSGMKSDSNSADNGGNNIYIVMPQLEEFCQKDNGALIKGDYDKECDLNDIEGIASDVASFISLTPELIEQEQKSLQYYWAVFASLKTVKVVINFRNVDEPFKYQLVGNNMIAGSLNVKIIEIGDKPSFIWPPLDGTSELIDVENVPDSDQIASFSMKDKQILNYKQKQYRAFISNDRRSKKRN
;
A
#
# COMPACT_ATOMS: atom_id res chain seq x y z
N MET A 1 -15.45 -14.45 -29.59
CA MET A 1 -16.54 -15.03 -28.79
C MET A 1 -15.86 -15.96 -27.83
N ILE A 2 -15.58 -15.51 -26.62
CA ILE A 2 -14.90 -16.35 -25.61
C ILE A 2 -16.04 -17.20 -25.04
N GLY A 3 -16.09 -18.47 -25.42
CA GLY A 3 -17.16 -19.37 -25.02
C GLY A 3 -16.91 -19.84 -23.60
N LEU A 4 -17.47 -19.14 -22.61
CA LEU A 4 -17.50 -19.61 -21.23
C LEU A 4 -18.73 -20.48 -21.01
N ALA A 5 -18.58 -21.60 -20.30
CA ALA A 5 -19.71 -22.30 -19.71
C ALA A 5 -20.28 -21.46 -18.56
N GLU A 6 -21.59 -21.44 -18.34
CA GLU A 6 -22.20 -20.65 -17.26
C GLU A 6 -22.77 -21.57 -16.17
N ILE A 7 -22.39 -21.33 -14.92
CA ILE A 7 -23.00 -21.93 -13.73
C ILE A 7 -23.79 -20.84 -13.02
N LYS A 8 -25.09 -21.06 -12.88
CA LYS A 8 -25.99 -20.14 -12.17
C LYS A 8 -26.44 -20.73 -10.83
N ILE A 9 -26.12 -20.02 -9.75
CA ILE A 9 -26.57 -20.33 -8.39
C ILE A 9 -27.98 -19.76 -8.20
N LEU A 10 -28.91 -20.62 -7.78
CA LEU A 10 -30.33 -20.30 -7.60
C LEU A 10 -30.75 -20.49 -6.15
N LYS A 11 -30.59 -19.46 -5.33
CA LYS A 11 -31.08 -19.44 -3.94
C LYS A 11 -32.60 -19.24 -3.86
N GLY A 12 -33.18 -18.56 -4.86
CA GLY A 12 -34.60 -18.25 -5.02
C GLY A 12 -35.06 -17.00 -4.26
N SER A 13 -34.59 -16.79 -3.04
CA SER A 13 -34.78 -15.54 -2.30
C SER A 13 -33.74 -15.38 -1.19
N SER A 14 -33.45 -14.14 -0.78
CA SER A 14 -32.50 -13.86 0.32
C SER A 14 -32.90 -14.48 1.67
N GLY A 15 -34.20 -14.75 1.89
CA GLY A 15 -34.72 -15.40 3.10
C GLY A 15 -34.83 -16.93 3.01
N SER A 16 -34.39 -17.54 1.91
CA SER A 16 -34.39 -19.00 1.73
C SER A 16 -33.48 -19.70 2.73
N THR A 17 -33.86 -20.91 3.13
CA THR A 17 -33.12 -21.78 4.06
C THR A 17 -32.28 -22.86 3.35
N VAL A 18 -32.13 -22.77 2.02
CA VAL A 18 -31.41 -23.78 1.22
C VAL A 18 -29.93 -23.90 1.60
N GLU A 19 -29.36 -22.82 2.13
CA GLU A 19 -27.96 -22.74 2.57
C GLU A 19 -27.77 -23.12 4.06
N ASN A 20 -28.85 -23.47 4.77
CA ASN A 20 -28.74 -23.84 6.18
C ASN A 20 -27.83 -25.07 6.33
N ASP A 21 -26.95 -25.01 7.32
CA ASP A 21 -26.01 -26.08 7.67
C ASP A 21 -25.01 -26.43 6.54
N GLN A 22 -24.77 -25.52 5.60
CA GLN A 22 -23.77 -25.66 4.52
C GLN A 22 -22.69 -24.58 4.65
N ASN A 23 -21.47 -24.86 4.18
CA ASN A 23 -20.36 -23.90 4.20
C ASN A 23 -20.12 -23.23 2.84
N GLY A 24 -20.43 -23.93 1.74
CA GLY A 24 -20.37 -23.39 0.38
C GLY A 24 -21.35 -24.06 -0.58
N TRP A 25 -21.60 -23.42 -1.72
CA TRP A 25 -22.38 -24.01 -2.82
C TRP A 25 -21.61 -25.13 -3.53
N ILE A 26 -20.28 -25.02 -3.50
CA ILE A 26 -19.31 -26.04 -3.88
C ILE A 26 -18.34 -26.16 -2.71
N SER A 27 -18.13 -27.38 -2.23
CA SER A 27 -17.18 -27.64 -1.15
C SER A 27 -16.23 -28.76 -1.52
N ALA A 28 -14.93 -28.56 -1.27
CA ALA A 28 -13.93 -29.62 -1.36
C ALA A 28 -13.91 -30.42 -0.05
N SER A 29 -13.76 -31.74 -0.14
CA SER A 29 -13.56 -32.61 1.03
C SER A 29 -12.97 -33.96 0.59
N GLY A 30 -12.05 -34.52 1.38
CA GLY A 30 -11.47 -35.84 1.17
C GLY A 30 -10.19 -35.89 0.31
N GLY A 31 -9.40 -34.82 0.28
CA GLY A 31 -8.16 -34.64 -0.47
C GLY A 31 -8.37 -34.54 -1.98
N ILE A 32 -9.38 -33.79 -2.44
CA ILE A 32 -9.69 -33.68 -3.87
C ILE A 32 -8.90 -32.57 -4.55
N GLU A 33 -8.63 -32.71 -5.86
CA GLU A 33 -8.21 -31.57 -6.70
C GLU A 33 -9.47 -30.88 -7.23
N LEU A 34 -9.57 -29.57 -7.01
CA LEU A 34 -10.69 -28.76 -7.47
C LEU A 34 -10.20 -27.79 -8.55
N LYS A 35 -10.62 -28.00 -9.81
CA LYS A 35 -10.12 -27.20 -10.93
C LYS A 35 -11.26 -26.71 -11.82
N PHE A 36 -11.31 -25.41 -12.07
CA PHE A 36 -12.30 -24.79 -12.95
C PHE A 36 -11.62 -24.03 -14.08
N TYR A 37 -12.09 -24.28 -15.31
CA TYR A 37 -11.54 -23.67 -16.51
C TYR A 37 -12.67 -23.08 -17.35
N PHE A 38 -12.54 -21.83 -17.77
CA PHE A 38 -13.47 -21.18 -18.72
C PHE A 38 -14.94 -21.21 -18.26
N ILE A 39 -15.19 -21.01 -16.96
CA ILE A 39 -16.53 -21.01 -16.37
C ILE A 39 -16.88 -19.61 -15.87
N LYS A 40 -18.13 -19.19 -16.11
CA LYS A 40 -18.73 -17.99 -15.52
C LYS A 40 -19.73 -18.38 -14.43
N PHE A 41 -19.46 -18.01 -13.19
CA PHE A 41 -20.36 -18.09 -12.06
C PHE A 41 -21.22 -16.83 -11.97
N VAL A 42 -22.53 -17.02 -11.90
CA VAL A 42 -23.53 -15.96 -11.70
C VAL A 42 -24.57 -16.39 -10.69
N THR A 43 -25.32 -15.44 -10.15
CA THR A 43 -26.40 -15.70 -9.19
C THR A 43 -27.76 -15.26 -9.71
N ASP A 44 -28.83 -15.60 -9.00
CA ASP A 44 -30.14 -14.97 -9.16
C ASP A 44 -30.28 -13.61 -8.44
N LYS A 45 -29.14 -13.06 -7.95
CA LYS A 45 -29.01 -11.81 -7.19
C LYS A 45 -29.59 -11.84 -5.77
N SER A 46 -30.08 -12.99 -5.30
CA SER A 46 -30.38 -13.18 -3.88
C SER A 46 -29.12 -13.00 -3.05
N LYS A 47 -29.26 -12.53 -1.82
CA LYS A 47 -28.13 -12.46 -0.87
C LYS A 47 -27.75 -13.89 -0.45
N LEU A 48 -26.58 -14.37 -0.87
CA LEU A 48 -26.00 -15.63 -0.42
C LEU A 48 -25.48 -15.46 1.01
N LYS A 49 -25.57 -16.48 1.86
CA LYS A 49 -25.02 -16.44 3.23
C LYS A 49 -23.72 -17.22 3.38
N ILE A 50 -23.41 -18.04 2.39
CA ILE A 50 -22.30 -18.98 2.38
C ILE A 50 -21.47 -18.76 1.11
N SER A 51 -20.23 -19.23 1.11
CA SER A 51 -19.30 -19.05 -0.01
C SER A 51 -19.82 -19.72 -1.28
N ILE A 52 -19.34 -19.27 -2.45
CA ILE A 52 -19.58 -20.03 -3.68
C ILE A 52 -18.71 -21.28 -3.66
N ILE A 53 -17.42 -21.09 -3.39
CA ILE A 53 -16.46 -22.18 -3.19
C ILE A 53 -15.95 -22.09 -1.76
N TYR A 54 -16.05 -23.19 -1.03
CA TYR A 54 -15.50 -23.34 0.32
C TYR A 54 -14.53 -24.52 0.34
N ASN A 55 -13.31 -24.30 0.80
CA ASN A 55 -12.28 -25.33 0.90
C ASN A 55 -11.76 -25.39 2.34
N ASP A 56 -12.06 -26.48 3.05
CA ASP A 56 -11.52 -26.82 4.37
C ASP A 56 -10.71 -28.13 4.37
N ASP A 57 -10.33 -28.59 3.18
CA ASP A 57 -9.80 -29.93 2.96
C ASP A 57 -8.27 -29.92 2.89
N TYR A 58 -7.65 -30.93 3.52
CA TYR A 58 -6.20 -31.05 3.58
C TYR A 58 -5.59 -31.38 2.23
N ASN A 59 -4.44 -30.76 1.89
CA ASN A 59 -3.67 -31.06 0.68
C ASN A 59 -4.48 -30.86 -0.62
N THR A 60 -5.35 -29.87 -0.64
CA THR A 60 -6.16 -29.53 -1.83
C THR A 60 -5.35 -28.68 -2.79
N ASN A 61 -5.29 -29.09 -4.07
CA ASN A 61 -4.89 -28.18 -5.15
C ASN A 61 -6.16 -27.56 -5.73
N PHE A 62 -6.30 -26.26 -5.54
CA PHE A 62 -7.41 -25.45 -6.02
C PHE A 62 -6.94 -24.54 -7.15
N GLU A 63 -7.42 -24.79 -8.36
CA GLU A 63 -7.02 -24.07 -9.56
C GLU A 63 -8.22 -23.40 -10.25
N LEU A 64 -8.08 -22.11 -10.55
CA LEU A 64 -8.99 -21.33 -11.35
C LEU A 64 -8.22 -20.76 -12.54
N ASP A 65 -8.66 -21.09 -13.76
CA ASP A 65 -8.10 -20.53 -14.98
C ASP A 65 -9.21 -20.01 -15.89
N SER A 66 -9.12 -18.72 -16.24
CA SER A 66 -10.10 -18.07 -17.12
C SER A 66 -11.53 -18.14 -16.58
N VAL A 67 -11.68 -18.11 -15.25
CA VAL A 67 -12.96 -18.18 -14.54
C VAL A 67 -13.47 -16.77 -14.26
N THR A 68 -14.79 -16.58 -14.35
CA THR A 68 -15.43 -15.30 -14.04
C THR A 68 -16.46 -15.46 -12.91
N PHE A 69 -16.33 -14.68 -11.85
CA PHE A 69 -17.35 -14.51 -10.81
C PHE A 69 -18.02 -13.16 -11.00
N SER A 70 -19.34 -13.14 -11.26
CA SER A 70 -20.02 -11.91 -11.68
C SER A 70 -21.41 -11.75 -11.07
N GLY A 71 -21.68 -10.55 -10.52
CA GLY A 71 -23.01 -10.19 -10.03
C GLY A 71 -23.42 -10.99 -8.80
N ILE A 72 -22.55 -11.01 -7.79
CA ILE A 72 -22.71 -11.81 -6.57
C ILE A 72 -22.95 -10.88 -5.38
N ASN A 73 -24.00 -11.19 -4.60
CA ASN A 73 -24.28 -10.53 -3.33
C ASN A 73 -24.05 -11.54 -2.21
N LEU A 74 -22.95 -11.41 -1.47
CA LEU A 74 -22.66 -12.22 -0.29
C LEU A 74 -23.04 -11.42 0.97
N SER A 75 -23.71 -12.07 1.91
CA SER A 75 -24.15 -11.47 3.17
C SER A 75 -24.06 -12.52 4.28
N PRO A 76 -22.83 -12.83 4.75
CA PRO A 76 -22.62 -13.77 5.84
C PRO A 76 -23.30 -13.27 7.11
N ALA A 77 -23.80 -14.20 7.92
CA ALA A 77 -24.64 -13.89 9.08
C ALA A 77 -23.94 -14.01 10.42
N ASP A 78 -22.88 -14.83 10.51
CA ASP A 78 -22.25 -15.22 11.77
C ASP A 78 -20.76 -14.87 11.81
N GLU A 79 -20.06 -15.02 10.68
CA GLU A 79 -18.64 -14.71 10.54
C GLU A 79 -18.35 -14.26 9.09
N PRO A 80 -17.24 -13.54 8.86
CA PRO A 80 -16.84 -13.11 7.52
C PRO A 80 -16.60 -14.28 6.57
N LYS A 81 -16.91 -14.13 5.27
CA LYS A 81 -16.68 -15.20 4.28
C LYS A 81 -16.15 -14.70 2.94
N GLY A 82 -15.38 -15.56 2.28
CA GLY A 82 -14.97 -15.39 0.90
C GLY A 82 -16.07 -15.77 -0.11
N ILE A 83 -16.01 -15.24 -1.34
CA ILE A 83 -16.67 -15.92 -2.48
C ILE A 83 -15.97 -17.26 -2.70
N ASP A 84 -14.64 -17.19 -2.77
CA ASP A 84 -13.73 -18.32 -2.64
C ASP A 84 -13.12 -18.23 -1.23
N HIS A 85 -13.57 -19.12 -0.35
CA HIS A 85 -13.11 -19.19 1.04
C HIS A 85 -12.22 -20.41 1.20
N ILE A 86 -10.98 -20.18 1.62
CA ILE A 86 -9.98 -21.21 1.88
C ILE A 86 -9.62 -21.18 3.38
N GLU A 87 -9.92 -22.28 4.07
CA GLU A 87 -9.30 -22.60 5.35
C GLU A 87 -7.97 -23.31 5.03
N VAL A 88 -6.87 -22.66 5.37
CA VAL A 88 -5.53 -23.10 5.02
C VAL A 88 -5.18 -24.41 5.74
N ASN A 89 -4.90 -25.45 4.94
CA ASN A 89 -4.58 -26.81 5.40
C ASN A 89 -3.64 -27.52 4.40
N ASP A 90 -2.45 -26.95 4.17
CA ASP A 90 -1.49 -27.40 3.13
C ASP A 90 -2.07 -27.26 1.71
N THR A 91 -2.60 -26.08 1.41
CA THR A 91 -3.35 -25.81 0.18
C THR A 91 -2.49 -25.11 -0.86
N GLU A 92 -2.54 -25.59 -2.11
CA GLU A 92 -2.03 -24.86 -3.27
C GLU A 92 -3.20 -24.16 -3.97
N LEU A 93 -3.14 -22.83 -4.09
CA LEU A 93 -4.13 -22.00 -4.77
C LEU A 93 -3.51 -21.34 -6.00
N ILE A 94 -4.04 -21.64 -7.17
CA ILE A 94 -3.61 -21.02 -8.43
C ILE A 94 -4.81 -20.32 -9.05
N ILE A 95 -4.70 -19.02 -9.30
CA ILE A 95 -5.74 -18.22 -9.94
C ILE A 95 -5.11 -17.47 -11.11
N SER A 96 -5.45 -17.87 -12.33
CA SER A 96 -4.86 -17.33 -13.56
C SER A 96 -5.94 -16.79 -14.49
N ASP A 97 -5.71 -15.62 -15.09
CA ASP A 97 -6.59 -15.01 -16.10
C ASP A 97 -8.07 -14.89 -15.68
N CYS A 98 -8.33 -14.77 -14.38
CA CYS A 98 -9.68 -14.75 -13.82
C CYS A 98 -10.27 -13.34 -13.75
N ILE A 99 -11.59 -13.26 -13.58
CA ILE A 99 -12.31 -11.99 -13.39
C ILE A 99 -13.28 -12.12 -12.22
N PHE A 100 -13.13 -11.26 -11.22
CA PHE A 100 -14.10 -11.03 -10.16
C PHE A 100 -14.74 -9.66 -10.40
N GLU A 101 -16.03 -9.62 -10.74
CA GLU A 101 -16.71 -8.37 -11.11
C GLU A 101 -18.09 -8.21 -10.48
N ASP A 102 -18.45 -6.98 -10.13
CA ASP A 102 -19.77 -6.63 -9.60
C ASP A 102 -20.15 -7.48 -8.37
N ILE A 103 -19.30 -7.42 -7.35
CA ILE A 103 -19.45 -8.18 -6.11
C ILE A 103 -19.74 -7.22 -4.95
N THR A 104 -20.78 -7.53 -4.18
CA THR A 104 -21.09 -6.84 -2.93
C THR A 104 -21.10 -7.83 -1.78
N ILE A 105 -20.34 -7.52 -0.74
CA ILE A 105 -20.22 -8.29 0.49
C ILE A 105 -20.67 -7.41 1.65
N GLU A 106 -21.68 -7.84 2.39
CA GLU A 106 -22.27 -7.09 3.50
C GLU A 106 -22.53 -8.02 4.71
N GLY A 107 -23.14 -7.53 5.78
CA GLY A 107 -23.34 -8.33 6.99
C GLY A 107 -22.05 -8.37 7.82
N GLU A 108 -21.59 -9.56 8.19
CA GLU A 108 -20.34 -9.74 8.94
C GLU A 108 -19.08 -9.49 8.09
N GLY A 109 -19.23 -9.23 6.79
CA GLY A 109 -18.12 -8.84 5.91
C GLY A 109 -17.46 -10.01 5.18
N GLY A 110 -16.22 -9.79 4.74
CA GLY A 110 -15.42 -10.76 4.01
C GLY A 110 -14.79 -10.20 2.74
N SER A 111 -14.47 -11.09 1.79
CA SER A 111 -13.63 -10.77 0.63
C SER A 111 -14.05 -11.58 -0.61
N ALA A 112 -13.57 -11.21 -1.81
CA ALA A 112 -13.75 -12.08 -2.97
C ALA A 112 -12.98 -13.40 -2.78
N ILE A 113 -11.70 -13.30 -2.43
CA ILE A 113 -10.87 -14.44 -2.01
C ILE A 113 -10.49 -14.22 -0.55
N ARG A 114 -10.74 -15.24 0.29
CA ARG A 114 -10.41 -15.19 1.70
C ARG A 114 -9.61 -16.42 2.08
N THR A 115 -8.43 -16.22 2.66
CA THR A 115 -7.57 -17.31 3.16
C THR A 115 -7.37 -17.14 4.67
N GLU A 116 -8.00 -18.02 5.45
CA GLU A 116 -7.88 -18.07 6.92
C GLU A 116 -6.91 -19.17 7.31
N ASN A 117 -5.99 -18.87 8.23
CA ASN A 117 -4.94 -19.78 8.66
C ASN A 117 -4.81 -19.77 10.19
N ASP A 118 -5.85 -20.25 10.86
CA ASP A 118 -5.92 -20.33 12.32
C ASP A 118 -5.10 -21.49 12.92
N GLN A 119 -4.59 -22.38 12.08
CA GLN A 119 -3.86 -23.59 12.50
C GLN A 119 -2.36 -23.55 12.17
N ASP A 120 -1.85 -22.43 11.66
CA ASP A 120 -0.46 -22.24 11.23
C ASP A 120 -0.02 -23.33 10.22
N ASN A 121 -0.88 -23.66 9.26
CA ASN A 121 -0.59 -24.62 8.20
C ASN A 121 0.06 -23.92 6.99
N SER A 122 0.72 -24.70 6.12
CA SER A 122 1.34 -24.15 4.91
C SER A 122 0.31 -23.76 3.84
N PHE A 123 0.65 -22.79 3.00
CA PHE A 123 -0.21 -22.27 1.94
C PHE A 123 0.61 -21.68 0.81
N ASP A 124 0.41 -22.15 -0.42
CA ASP A 124 1.03 -21.55 -1.59
C ASP A 124 -0.04 -20.97 -2.50
N ALA A 125 -0.12 -19.64 -2.59
CA ALA A 125 -1.01 -18.94 -3.52
C ALA A 125 -0.26 -18.16 -4.58
N THR A 126 -0.67 -18.37 -5.83
CA THR A 126 -0.26 -17.56 -6.97
C THR A 126 -1.48 -17.02 -7.70
N ILE A 127 -1.53 -15.70 -7.88
CA ILE A 127 -2.59 -14.99 -8.61
C ILE A 127 -1.96 -14.23 -9.78
N GLU A 128 -2.33 -14.59 -11.01
CA GLU A 128 -1.73 -14.09 -12.26
C GLU A 128 -2.82 -13.62 -13.22
N GLY A 129 -2.58 -12.54 -13.98
CA GLY A 129 -3.48 -12.10 -15.07
C GLY A 129 -4.91 -11.75 -14.64
N THR A 130 -5.15 -11.60 -13.34
CA THR A 130 -6.50 -11.60 -12.76
C THR A 130 -7.00 -10.19 -12.48
N GLN A 131 -8.30 -9.97 -12.71
CA GLN A 131 -8.95 -8.67 -12.52
C GLN A 131 -10.01 -8.71 -11.42
N PHE A 132 -9.94 -7.75 -10.51
CA PHE A 132 -10.92 -7.50 -9.46
C PHE A 132 -11.58 -6.15 -9.75
N ASN A 133 -12.81 -6.15 -10.23
CA ASN A 133 -13.50 -4.97 -10.75
C ASN A 133 -14.78 -4.69 -9.98
N ASN A 134 -14.92 -3.49 -9.41
CA ASN A 134 -16.15 -3.07 -8.71
C ASN A 134 -16.56 -4.06 -7.61
N ILE A 135 -15.68 -4.22 -6.63
CA ILE A 135 -15.89 -5.08 -5.47
C ILE A 135 -16.08 -4.20 -4.25
N SER A 136 -17.16 -4.42 -3.51
CA SER A 136 -17.46 -3.69 -2.28
C SER A 136 -17.63 -4.67 -1.14
N SER A 137 -17.03 -4.39 0.01
CA SER A 137 -17.20 -5.19 1.21
C SER A 137 -17.38 -4.32 2.46
N THR A 138 -18.02 -4.89 3.48
CA THR A 138 -18.03 -4.33 4.84
C THR A 138 -16.88 -4.95 5.62
N GLY A 139 -16.11 -4.13 6.33
CA GLY A 139 -15.06 -4.56 7.22
C GLY A 139 -15.59 -5.25 8.46
N GLU A 140 -14.74 -6.05 9.07
CA GLU A 140 -15.07 -6.84 10.25
C GLU A 140 -15.08 -5.98 11.52
N GLU A 141 -15.69 -6.48 12.61
CA GLU A 141 -15.73 -5.76 13.89
C GLU A 141 -14.34 -5.42 14.45
N SER A 142 -13.32 -6.20 14.07
CA SER A 142 -11.90 -6.05 14.41
C SER A 142 -11.17 -4.98 13.58
N GLY A 143 -11.84 -4.38 12.57
CA GLY A 143 -11.24 -3.45 11.62
C GLY A 143 -10.50 -4.14 10.46
N GLN A 144 -10.57 -5.47 10.37
CA GLN A 144 -10.07 -6.24 9.23
C GLN A 144 -10.91 -5.95 7.97
N GLY A 145 -10.32 -6.12 6.79
CA GLY A 145 -10.97 -5.77 5.52
C GLY A 145 -10.38 -6.49 4.32
N GLY A 146 -10.04 -5.78 3.25
CA GLY A 146 -9.61 -6.38 1.99
C GLY A 146 -10.81 -6.83 1.16
N SER A 147 -11.47 -5.92 0.45
CA SER A 147 -12.70 -6.28 -0.28
C SER A 147 -12.47 -7.32 -1.36
N ALA A 148 -11.30 -7.31 -2.01
CA ALA A 148 -10.91 -8.31 -2.99
C ALA A 148 -10.23 -9.50 -2.31
N ILE A 149 -9.19 -9.26 -1.52
CA ILE A 149 -8.39 -10.34 -0.91
C ILE A 149 -8.17 -10.04 0.57
N TYR A 150 -8.49 -11.02 1.41
CA TYR A 150 -8.01 -11.12 2.79
C TYR A 150 -7.11 -12.33 2.90
N ALA A 151 -5.91 -12.15 3.46
CA ALA A 151 -4.97 -13.24 3.63
C ALA A 151 -4.25 -13.23 4.98
N GLN A 152 -4.27 -14.39 5.65
CA GLN A 152 -3.39 -14.71 6.77
C GLN A 152 -2.21 -15.55 6.28
N ILE A 153 -1.00 -15.00 6.42
CA ILE A 153 0.25 -15.64 6.04
C ILE A 153 0.95 -16.06 7.35
N ARG A 154 1.27 -17.34 7.48
CA ARG A 154 1.91 -17.95 8.66
C ARG A 154 3.17 -18.72 8.21
N GLU A 155 3.58 -19.72 8.98
CA GLU A 155 4.72 -20.57 8.66
C GLU A 155 4.57 -21.26 7.30
N ASP A 156 5.65 -21.20 6.51
CA ASP A 156 5.77 -21.82 5.19
C ASP A 156 4.62 -21.43 4.22
N CYS A 157 4.15 -20.17 4.33
CA CYS A 157 3.12 -19.63 3.45
C CYS A 157 3.70 -18.67 2.39
N SER A 158 3.23 -18.77 1.15
CA SER A 158 3.53 -17.85 0.05
C SER A 158 2.25 -17.27 -0.55
N LEU A 159 2.24 -15.95 -0.78
CA LEU A 159 1.24 -15.26 -1.60
C LEU A 159 1.94 -14.38 -2.63
N ILE A 160 1.80 -14.76 -3.90
CA ILE A 160 2.38 -14.05 -5.03
C ILE A 160 1.27 -13.51 -5.94
N ILE A 161 1.30 -12.23 -6.24
CA ILE A 161 0.39 -11.57 -7.19
C ILE A 161 1.22 -10.93 -8.31
N ASP A 162 1.03 -11.40 -9.54
CA ASP A 162 1.87 -11.09 -10.68
C ASP A 162 1.09 -11.02 -12.01
N ASP A 163 1.82 -10.86 -13.11
CA ASP A 163 1.36 -10.90 -14.49
C ASP A 163 0.19 -9.95 -14.80
N ASN A 164 0.39 -8.66 -14.52
CA ASN A 164 -0.56 -7.58 -14.83
C ASN A 164 -1.92 -7.74 -14.13
N CYS A 165 -1.95 -8.25 -12.90
CA CYS A 165 -3.16 -8.22 -12.08
C CYS A 165 -3.69 -6.79 -11.91
N GLU A 166 -5.01 -6.64 -11.86
CA GLU A 166 -5.65 -5.34 -11.70
C GLU A 166 -6.72 -5.36 -10.60
N PHE A 167 -6.66 -4.36 -9.72
CA PHE A 167 -7.67 -4.10 -8.70
C PHE A 167 -8.29 -2.74 -9.00
N ASN A 168 -9.50 -2.74 -9.54
CA ASN A 168 -10.21 -1.55 -9.99
C ASN A 168 -11.48 -1.36 -9.15
N ASP A 169 -11.62 -0.19 -8.52
CA ASP A 169 -12.81 0.18 -7.74
C ASP A 169 -13.13 -0.81 -6.61
N CYS A 170 -12.11 -1.36 -5.95
CA CYS A 170 -12.25 -2.17 -4.73
C CYS A 170 -12.47 -1.28 -3.51
N VAL A 171 -13.57 -1.47 -2.78
CA VAL A 171 -13.99 -0.60 -1.67
C VAL A 171 -14.26 -1.41 -0.42
N ILE A 172 -13.62 -1.04 0.68
CA ILE A 172 -13.98 -1.52 2.03
C ILE A 172 -14.66 -0.40 2.82
N GLU A 173 -15.85 -0.68 3.34
CA GLU A 173 -16.56 0.18 4.30
C GLU A 173 -16.29 -0.28 5.72
N SER A 174 -15.88 0.61 6.62
CA SER A 174 -15.62 0.30 8.04
C SER A 174 -14.48 -0.71 8.31
N GLY A 175 -13.63 -1.00 7.32
CA GLY A 175 -12.44 -1.85 7.47
C GLY A 175 -11.17 -1.17 6.96
N ASN A 176 -10.10 -1.95 6.87
CA ASN A 176 -8.81 -1.53 6.33
C ASN A 176 -8.45 -2.34 5.08
N GLY A 177 -7.62 -1.79 4.20
CA GLY A 177 -7.23 -2.49 2.98
C GLY A 177 -8.35 -2.44 1.94
N GLY A 178 -8.39 -1.41 1.11
CA GLY A 178 -9.48 -1.26 0.13
C GLY A 178 -9.58 -2.45 -0.81
N ALA A 179 -8.44 -2.91 -1.34
CA ALA A 179 -8.36 -4.13 -2.13
C ALA A 179 -7.87 -5.32 -1.30
N LEU A 180 -6.72 -5.16 -0.62
CA LEU A 180 -6.01 -6.22 0.08
C LEU A 180 -5.87 -5.90 1.57
N TYR A 181 -6.15 -6.89 2.40
CA TYR A 181 -5.73 -6.94 3.79
C TYR A 181 -4.86 -8.17 4.00
N VAL A 182 -3.64 -7.97 4.49
CA VAL A 182 -2.67 -9.05 4.68
C VAL A 182 -2.15 -9.00 6.12
N ASP A 183 -2.30 -10.11 6.84
CA ASP A 183 -1.84 -10.30 8.21
C ASP A 183 -0.79 -11.40 8.25
N ILE A 184 0.43 -11.05 8.66
CA ILE A 184 1.60 -11.93 8.59
C ILE A 184 2.14 -12.24 9.99
N ASP A 185 2.44 -13.51 10.26
CA ASP A 185 3.30 -13.88 11.38
C ASP A 185 4.78 -13.91 10.93
N PHE A 186 5.61 -13.04 11.51
CA PHE A 186 7.02 -12.92 11.13
C PHE A 186 7.97 -13.92 11.83
N THR A 187 7.44 -14.87 12.60
CA THR A 187 8.27 -15.83 13.37
C THR A 187 8.99 -16.87 12.52
N SER A 188 8.50 -17.13 11.31
CA SER A 188 8.88 -18.25 10.46
C SER A 188 9.09 -17.82 9.01
N GLU A 189 9.47 -18.75 8.14
CA GLU A 189 9.66 -18.45 6.72
C GLU A 189 8.31 -18.21 6.04
N PHE A 190 8.21 -17.16 5.24
CA PHE A 190 7.04 -16.85 4.43
C PHE A 190 7.44 -16.04 3.19
N GLU A 191 6.50 -15.84 2.26
CA GLU A 191 6.69 -14.97 1.10
C GLU A 191 5.41 -14.18 0.81
N PHE A 192 5.53 -12.87 0.63
CA PHE A 192 4.44 -12.00 0.19
C PHE A 192 4.93 -11.02 -0.87
N ASN A 193 4.56 -11.27 -2.13
CA ASN A 193 5.11 -10.58 -3.29
C ASN A 193 4.02 -10.00 -4.21
N ILE A 194 4.16 -8.71 -4.54
CA ILE A 194 3.40 -7.98 -5.56
C ILE A 194 4.38 -7.53 -6.64
N LYS A 195 4.31 -8.13 -7.84
CA LYS A 195 5.37 -8.03 -8.88
C LYS A 195 5.00 -7.19 -10.11
N ASP A 196 3.80 -7.34 -10.65
CA ASP A 196 3.29 -6.48 -11.72
C ASP A 196 1.77 -6.32 -11.55
N THR A 197 1.38 -5.40 -10.68
CA THR A 197 -0.01 -5.27 -10.24
C THR A 197 -0.40 -3.81 -10.17
N THR A 198 -1.59 -3.47 -10.67
CA THR A 198 -2.10 -2.10 -10.65
C THR A 198 -3.34 -1.98 -9.76
N PHE A 199 -3.37 -0.97 -8.89
CA PHE A 199 -4.50 -0.61 -8.04
C PHE A 199 -5.07 0.74 -8.47
N ARG A 200 -6.34 0.77 -8.87
CA ARG A 200 -7.01 1.97 -9.37
C ARG A 200 -8.31 2.24 -8.63
N CYS A 201 -8.48 3.49 -8.20
CA CYS A 201 -9.71 3.98 -7.57
C CYS A 201 -10.15 3.16 -6.33
N CYS A 202 -9.26 2.39 -5.71
CA CYS A 202 -9.55 1.59 -4.53
C CYS A 202 -9.79 2.48 -3.31
N LYS A 203 -10.63 2.03 -2.37
CA LYS A 203 -10.98 2.82 -1.19
C LYS A 203 -11.08 2.08 0.13
N ALA A 204 -10.64 2.74 1.19
CA ALA A 204 -10.87 2.33 2.58
C ALA A 204 -11.59 3.42 3.36
N LEU A 205 -12.86 3.19 3.68
CA LEU A 205 -13.73 4.16 4.36
C LEU A 205 -13.81 3.83 5.84
N LYS A 206 -13.66 4.85 6.69
CA LYS A 206 -13.70 4.61 8.15
C LYS A 206 -15.11 4.35 8.63
N HIS A 207 -15.21 3.63 9.75
CA HIS A 207 -16.46 3.47 10.44
C HIS A 207 -16.95 4.83 10.96
N SER A 208 -18.21 5.19 10.66
CA SER A 208 -18.74 6.54 10.94
C SER A 208 -18.91 6.86 12.44
N SER A 209 -19.16 5.85 13.27
CA SER A 209 -19.41 5.99 14.71
C SER A 209 -18.47 5.21 15.63
N ILE A 210 -17.61 4.34 15.09
CA ILE A 210 -16.69 3.50 15.87
C ILE A 210 -15.28 3.93 15.51
N ALA A 211 -14.52 4.33 16.53
CA ALA A 211 -13.15 4.79 16.38
C ALA A 211 -12.11 3.72 16.74
N VAL A 212 -12.54 2.71 17.53
CA VAL A 212 -11.71 1.60 17.99
C VAL A 212 -12.52 0.32 17.81
N PRO A 213 -12.03 -0.67 17.04
CA PRO A 213 -10.76 -0.66 16.33
C PRO A 213 -10.70 0.37 15.18
N PRO A 214 -9.50 0.87 14.84
CA PRO A 214 -9.29 1.80 13.74
C PRO A 214 -9.61 1.17 12.38
N SER A 215 -10.26 1.96 11.51
CA SER A 215 -10.63 1.59 10.14
C SER A 215 -10.32 2.74 9.17
N GLY A 216 -10.39 2.50 7.86
CA GLY A 216 -10.18 3.51 6.83
C GLY A 216 -8.71 3.80 6.51
N PHE A 217 -7.83 2.80 6.66
CA PHE A 217 -6.40 2.85 6.32
C PHE A 217 -6.07 1.91 5.14
N GLY A 218 -5.05 2.26 4.36
CA GLY A 218 -4.50 1.39 3.31
C GLY A 218 -5.46 1.24 2.12
N ARG A 219 -5.54 2.27 1.27
CA ARG A 219 -6.57 2.33 0.19
C ARG A 219 -6.48 1.18 -0.80
N ALA A 220 -5.27 0.71 -1.10
CA ALA A 220 -5.05 -0.49 -1.89
C ALA A 220 -4.70 -1.64 -0.96
N ILE A 221 -3.63 -1.49 -0.17
CA ILE A 221 -3.09 -2.54 0.69
C ILE A 221 -3.03 -2.04 2.13
N PHE A 222 -3.58 -2.84 3.05
CA PHE A 222 -3.25 -2.76 4.47
C PHE A 222 -2.45 -4.01 4.84
N LEU A 223 -1.20 -3.82 5.21
CA LEU A 223 -0.29 -4.89 5.61
C LEU A 223 -0.05 -4.78 7.11
N THR A 224 -0.21 -5.89 7.82
CA THR A 224 0.10 -5.96 9.24
C THR A 224 0.89 -7.21 9.56
N GLY A 225 1.60 -7.19 10.69
CA GLY A 225 2.12 -8.42 11.23
C GLY A 225 2.44 -8.39 12.71
N THR A 226 2.82 -9.56 13.20
CA THR A 226 3.16 -9.82 14.60
C THR A 226 4.64 -10.15 14.74
N VAL A 227 5.20 -9.85 15.92
CA VAL A 227 6.61 -10.11 16.25
C VAL A 227 7.58 -9.22 15.44
N ASP A 228 8.87 -9.21 15.78
CA ASP A 228 9.90 -8.47 15.06
C ASP A 228 10.16 -9.09 13.69
N TYR A 229 9.98 -8.31 12.61
CA TYR A 229 10.36 -8.71 11.26
C TYR A 229 11.88 -8.71 11.10
N ASP A 230 12.43 -9.75 10.47
CA ASP A 230 13.83 -9.76 10.05
C ASP A 230 14.03 -8.82 8.85
N SER A 231 14.52 -7.61 9.13
CA SER A 231 14.80 -6.61 8.10
C SER A 231 15.84 -7.05 7.06
N ASP A 232 16.67 -8.07 7.34
CA ASP A 232 17.60 -8.62 6.35
C ASP A 232 16.88 -9.56 5.35
N SER A 233 15.67 -10.03 5.66
CA SER A 233 14.87 -10.87 4.77
C SER A 233 14.25 -10.08 3.60
N GLU A 234 14.10 -10.73 2.45
CA GLU A 234 13.41 -10.21 1.24
C GLU A 234 12.04 -10.86 1.06
N GLN A 235 11.43 -11.32 2.16
CA GLN A 235 10.19 -12.08 2.17
C GLN A 235 8.97 -11.23 1.82
N ILE A 236 9.05 -9.90 1.99
CA ILE A 236 8.02 -8.95 1.57
C ILE A 236 8.56 -8.10 0.42
N ASN A 237 7.89 -8.16 -0.74
CA ASN A 237 8.24 -7.34 -1.89
C ASN A 237 7.00 -6.78 -2.59
N LEU A 238 6.77 -5.47 -2.44
CA LEU A 238 5.71 -4.68 -3.08
C LEU A 238 6.24 -3.76 -4.19
N SER A 239 7.50 -3.93 -4.61
CA SER A 239 8.17 -3.04 -5.58
C SER A 239 7.52 -3.04 -6.97
N GLY A 240 6.72 -4.07 -7.28
CA GLY A 240 5.97 -4.22 -8.52
C GLY A 240 4.63 -3.48 -8.58
N MET A 241 4.24 -2.82 -7.49
CA MET A 241 2.95 -2.16 -7.37
C MET A 241 2.89 -0.85 -8.17
N LYS A 242 1.78 -0.64 -8.89
CA LYS A 242 1.40 0.65 -9.49
C LYS A 242 0.09 1.14 -8.90
N SER A 243 -0.03 2.45 -8.70
CA SER A 243 -1.20 3.04 -8.05
C SER A 243 -1.76 4.24 -8.82
N ASP A 244 -3.08 4.28 -9.00
CA ASP A 244 -3.77 5.40 -9.62
C ASP A 244 -5.04 5.80 -8.86
N SER A 245 -5.08 7.05 -8.39
CA SER A 245 -6.31 7.70 -7.92
C SER A 245 -7.06 7.01 -6.77
N ASN A 246 -6.36 6.31 -5.87
CA ASN A 246 -6.95 5.61 -4.70
C ASN A 246 -7.45 6.60 -3.61
N SER A 247 -8.59 6.32 -2.89
CA SER A 247 -9.10 7.13 -1.71
C SER A 247 -9.32 6.46 -0.30
N ALA A 248 -8.98 7.08 0.85
CA ALA A 248 -9.04 6.56 2.23
C ALA A 248 -9.16 7.70 3.21
N ASP A 249 -9.92 7.45 4.26
CA ASP A 249 -10.30 8.51 5.18
C ASP A 249 -9.20 8.87 6.18
N ASN A 250 -8.37 7.90 6.62
CA ASN A 250 -7.46 8.12 7.75
C ASN A 250 -5.96 8.08 7.41
N GLY A 251 -5.51 7.28 6.44
CA GLY A 251 -4.09 7.27 6.04
C GLY A 251 -3.70 6.17 5.05
N GLY A 252 -2.51 6.31 4.46
CA GLY A 252 -1.92 5.37 3.52
C GLY A 252 -2.69 5.30 2.21
N ASN A 253 -2.47 6.28 1.32
CA ASN A 253 -3.27 6.40 0.11
C ASN A 253 -3.07 5.25 -0.88
N ASN A 254 -2.02 4.47 -0.74
CA ASN A 254 -1.84 3.24 -1.48
C ASN A 254 -1.61 2.13 -0.46
N ILE A 255 -0.59 2.30 0.38
CA ILE A 255 -0.17 1.29 1.34
C ILE A 255 -0.22 1.88 2.74
N TYR A 256 -0.76 1.12 3.68
CA TYR A 256 -0.59 1.35 5.10
C TYR A 256 0.02 0.12 5.76
N ILE A 257 1.13 0.29 6.49
CA ILE A 257 1.85 -0.81 7.13
C ILE A 257 1.83 -0.67 8.65
N VAL A 258 1.44 -1.74 9.35
CA VAL A 258 1.54 -1.86 10.81
C VAL A 258 2.43 -3.04 11.13
N MET A 259 3.69 -2.79 11.49
CA MET A 259 4.59 -3.87 11.88
C MET A 259 5.67 -3.40 12.85
N PRO A 260 6.16 -4.26 13.74
CA PRO A 260 7.44 -4.04 14.41
C PRO A 260 8.58 -3.99 13.37
N GLN A 261 9.69 -3.30 13.69
CA GLN A 261 10.83 -3.11 12.78
C GLN A 261 10.51 -2.41 11.45
N LEU A 262 9.41 -1.65 11.37
CA LEU A 262 9.01 -0.93 10.15
C LEU A 262 10.08 0.07 9.68
N GLU A 263 10.76 0.75 10.61
CA GLU A 263 11.81 1.70 10.28
C GLU A 263 13.02 1.00 9.65
N GLU A 264 13.48 -0.09 10.25
CA GLU A 264 14.59 -0.92 9.78
C GLU A 264 14.28 -1.53 8.41
N PHE A 265 13.06 -2.06 8.24
CA PHE A 265 12.60 -2.59 6.95
C PHE A 265 12.65 -1.52 5.85
N CYS A 266 12.15 -0.32 6.15
CA CYS A 266 12.21 0.82 5.22
C CYS A 266 13.65 1.29 4.93
N GLN A 267 14.57 1.17 5.88
CA GLN A 267 15.95 1.63 5.75
C GLN A 267 16.82 0.67 4.95
N LYS A 268 16.57 -0.64 5.03
CA LYS A 268 17.35 -1.72 4.43
C LYS A 268 17.84 -1.43 3.02
N ASP A 269 16.92 -1.08 2.14
CA ASP A 269 17.14 -0.88 0.70
C ASP A 269 16.71 0.52 0.24
N ASN A 270 16.59 1.45 1.18
CA ASN A 270 15.94 2.74 1.00
C ASN A 270 14.49 2.61 0.52
N GLY A 271 13.74 1.62 1.00
CA GLY A 271 12.33 1.38 0.72
C GLY A 271 12.03 0.82 -0.66
N ALA A 272 13.02 0.29 -1.38
CA ALA A 272 12.82 -0.19 -2.75
C ALA A 272 11.80 -1.34 -2.81
N LEU A 273 11.77 -2.21 -1.80
CA LEU A 273 10.80 -3.31 -1.64
C LEU A 273 9.38 -2.84 -1.36
N ILE A 274 9.14 -1.59 -0.93
CA ILE A 274 7.78 -1.15 -0.52
C ILE A 274 7.22 0.02 -1.31
N LYS A 275 8.07 0.73 -2.06
CA LYS A 275 7.66 1.95 -2.77
C LYS A 275 6.72 1.70 -3.93
N GLY A 276 6.81 0.56 -4.62
CA GLY A 276 6.15 0.41 -5.91
C GLY A 276 6.55 1.55 -6.87
N ASP A 277 5.56 2.22 -7.46
CA ASP A 277 5.71 3.42 -8.29
C ASP A 277 5.85 4.75 -7.53
N TYR A 278 5.95 4.72 -6.19
CA TYR A 278 6.12 5.92 -5.37
C TYR A 278 7.41 6.67 -5.67
N ASP A 279 7.28 7.95 -5.99
CA ASP A 279 8.42 8.83 -6.25
C ASP A 279 8.34 10.18 -5.51
N LYS A 280 9.25 11.10 -5.85
CA LYS A 280 9.36 12.42 -5.22
C LYS A 280 8.16 13.35 -5.51
N GLU A 281 7.34 13.07 -6.51
CA GLU A 281 6.16 13.84 -6.92
C GLU A 281 4.87 13.36 -6.24
N CYS A 282 4.87 12.12 -5.73
CA CYS A 282 3.77 11.52 -4.96
C CYS A 282 3.43 12.28 -3.64
N ASP A 283 2.25 12.05 -3.08
CA ASP A 283 1.89 12.61 -1.78
C ASP A 283 2.69 11.92 -0.65
N LEU A 284 3.01 12.61 0.43
CA LEU A 284 3.61 11.95 1.60
C LEU A 284 2.67 10.92 2.22
N ASN A 285 1.37 11.10 2.03
CA ASN A 285 0.35 10.26 2.59
C ASN A 285 0.10 9.00 1.76
N ASP A 286 0.74 8.81 0.60
CA ASP A 286 0.48 7.61 -0.23
C ASP A 286 1.02 6.32 0.39
N ILE A 287 2.11 6.43 1.16
CA ILE A 287 2.68 5.30 1.89
C ILE A 287 2.94 5.75 3.32
N GLU A 288 2.15 5.22 4.24
CA GLU A 288 2.22 5.53 5.67
C GLU A 288 2.25 4.25 6.50
N GLY A 289 2.57 4.38 7.78
CA GLY A 289 2.50 3.25 8.70
C GLY A 289 2.88 3.61 10.12
N ILE A 290 2.77 2.61 10.98
CA ILE A 290 3.13 2.67 12.40
C ILE A 290 4.06 1.50 12.72
N ALA A 291 5.15 1.79 13.42
CA ALA A 291 6.03 0.78 13.99
C ALA A 291 5.40 0.17 15.26
N SER A 292 4.45 -0.75 15.09
CA SER A 292 3.71 -1.43 16.17
C SER A 292 3.18 -2.78 15.69
N ASP A 293 2.77 -3.64 16.61
CA ASP A 293 2.09 -4.89 16.28
C ASP A 293 0.57 -4.68 16.08
N VAL A 294 -0.08 -5.63 15.40
CA VAL A 294 -1.52 -5.59 15.11
C VAL A 294 -2.38 -5.48 16.38
N ALA A 295 -2.03 -6.19 17.45
CA ALA A 295 -2.82 -6.25 18.68
C ALA A 295 -2.82 -4.92 19.43
N SER A 296 -1.69 -4.22 19.41
CA SER A 296 -1.55 -2.86 19.90
C SER A 296 -2.33 -1.88 19.02
N PHE A 297 -2.15 -1.95 17.70
CA PHE A 297 -2.79 -1.05 16.74
C PHE A 297 -4.32 -1.06 16.83
N ILE A 298 -4.95 -2.25 16.93
CA ILE A 298 -6.42 -2.35 17.00
C ILE A 298 -7.02 -1.70 18.25
N SER A 299 -6.19 -1.39 19.26
CA SER A 299 -6.61 -0.71 20.48
C SER A 299 -6.39 0.80 20.46
N LEU A 300 -5.71 1.34 19.43
CA LEU A 300 -5.34 2.76 19.37
C LEU A 300 -6.54 3.65 19.02
N THR A 301 -6.57 4.84 19.62
CA THR A 301 -7.51 5.89 19.22
C THR A 301 -6.96 6.67 18.02
N PRO A 302 -7.82 7.35 17.25
CA PRO A 302 -7.38 8.19 16.13
C PRO A 302 -6.33 9.24 16.54
N GLU A 303 -6.44 9.83 17.73
CA GLU A 303 -5.48 10.85 18.19
C GLU A 303 -4.08 10.27 18.47
N LEU A 304 -4.00 9.01 18.88
CA LEU A 304 -2.72 8.32 19.07
C LEU A 304 -2.12 7.91 17.72
N ILE A 305 -2.95 7.40 16.81
CA ILE A 305 -2.53 7.07 15.45
C ILE A 305 -1.96 8.30 14.74
N GLU A 306 -2.62 9.46 14.82
CA GLU A 306 -2.10 10.71 14.22
C GLU A 306 -0.73 11.13 14.79
N GLN A 307 -0.41 10.78 16.04
CA GLN A 307 0.88 11.09 16.67
C GLN A 307 1.96 10.09 16.25
N GLU A 308 1.60 8.81 16.17
CA GLU A 308 2.52 7.70 15.93
C GLU A 308 2.80 7.48 14.45
N GLN A 309 1.79 7.61 13.57
CA GLN A 309 1.93 7.34 12.15
C GLN A 309 2.99 8.24 11.50
N LYS A 310 3.66 7.69 10.49
CA LYS A 310 4.64 8.40 9.68
C LYS A 310 4.41 8.08 8.21
N SER A 311 4.64 9.08 7.36
CA SER A 311 4.99 8.82 5.98
C SER A 311 6.28 8.00 5.95
N LEU A 312 6.25 6.84 5.29
CA LEU A 312 7.39 5.93 5.30
C LEU A 312 8.60 6.54 4.57
N GLN A 313 8.38 7.58 3.75
CA GLN A 313 9.45 8.39 3.20
C GLN A 313 10.44 8.91 4.23
N TYR A 314 9.99 9.20 5.45
CA TYR A 314 10.89 9.68 6.49
C TYR A 314 11.93 8.64 6.92
N TYR A 315 11.71 7.36 6.68
CA TYR A 315 12.65 6.30 7.05
C TYR A 315 13.76 6.08 6.02
N TRP A 316 13.51 6.28 4.72
CA TRP A 316 14.53 6.12 3.68
C TRP A 316 15.09 7.44 3.12
N ALA A 317 14.49 8.59 3.42
CA ALA A 317 14.96 9.86 2.90
C ALA A 317 16.19 10.38 3.67
N VAL A 318 17.25 10.70 2.93
CA VAL A 318 18.43 11.36 3.50
C VAL A 318 18.15 12.87 3.62
N PHE A 319 17.89 13.33 4.84
CA PHE A 319 17.64 14.74 5.11
C PHE A 319 18.93 15.55 5.20
N ALA A 320 19.11 16.47 4.24
CA ALA A 320 20.16 17.46 4.29
C ALA A 320 19.91 18.48 5.42
N SER A 321 20.96 18.81 6.18
CA SER A 321 20.91 19.81 7.25
C SER A 321 21.73 21.04 6.88
N LEU A 322 21.14 22.22 7.03
CA LEU A 322 21.78 23.49 6.70
C LEU A 322 22.23 24.20 7.98
N LYS A 323 23.53 24.50 8.09
CA LYS A 323 24.09 25.27 9.22
C LYS A 323 24.32 26.73 8.85
N THR A 324 24.86 27.00 7.66
CA THR A 324 25.20 28.36 7.25
C THR A 324 25.03 28.55 5.76
N VAL A 325 24.60 29.75 5.38
CA VAL A 325 24.57 30.22 3.99
C VAL A 325 25.42 31.47 3.88
N LYS A 326 26.34 31.47 2.93
CA LYS A 326 27.18 32.62 2.57
C LYS A 326 26.93 32.97 1.11
N VAL A 327 26.84 34.27 0.83
CA VAL A 327 26.77 34.79 -0.54
C VAL A 327 27.95 35.71 -0.75
N VAL A 328 28.80 35.38 -1.72
CA VAL A 328 29.98 36.16 -2.08
C VAL A 328 29.67 36.99 -3.33
N ILE A 329 29.90 38.30 -3.22
CA ILE A 329 29.59 39.28 -4.27
C ILE A 329 30.86 40.06 -4.62
N ASN A 330 31.22 40.08 -5.90
CA ASN A 330 32.31 40.93 -6.40
C ASN A 330 31.75 42.25 -6.96
N PHE A 331 31.90 43.35 -6.23
CA PHE A 331 31.42 44.67 -6.66
C PHE A 331 32.28 45.33 -7.74
N ARG A 332 33.46 44.79 -8.06
CA ARG A 332 34.34 45.34 -9.11
C ARG A 332 34.01 44.78 -10.49
N ASN A 333 33.28 43.66 -10.57
CA ASN A 333 32.86 43.04 -11.82
C ASN A 333 31.33 42.81 -11.79
N VAL A 334 30.60 43.71 -12.46
CA VAL A 334 29.13 43.66 -12.51
C VAL A 334 28.59 42.46 -13.30
N ASP A 335 29.41 41.76 -14.09
CA ASP A 335 29.01 40.58 -14.86
C ASP A 335 29.28 39.27 -14.10
N GLU A 336 30.05 39.28 -13.01
CA GLU A 336 30.32 38.07 -12.23
C GLU A 336 29.08 37.64 -11.43
N PRO A 337 28.67 36.35 -11.49
CA PRO A 337 27.50 35.85 -10.78
C PRO A 337 27.67 35.90 -9.25
N PHE A 338 26.56 35.90 -8.52
CA PHE A 338 26.59 35.68 -7.08
C PHE A 338 26.96 34.23 -6.80
N LYS A 339 27.97 34.02 -5.95
CA LYS A 339 28.42 32.70 -5.53
C LYS A 339 27.81 32.38 -4.18
N TYR A 340 27.01 31.32 -4.13
CA TYR A 340 26.41 30.82 -2.92
C TYR A 340 27.28 29.69 -2.39
N GLN A 341 27.49 29.69 -1.09
CA GLN A 341 28.18 28.64 -0.36
C GLN A 341 27.32 28.24 0.83
N LEU A 342 26.96 26.97 0.88
CA LEU A 342 26.19 26.35 1.93
C LEU A 342 27.12 25.46 2.74
N VAL A 343 26.95 25.47 4.06
CA VAL A 343 27.68 24.59 4.97
C VAL A 343 26.65 23.78 5.72
N GLY A 344 26.81 22.47 5.72
CA GLY A 344 25.79 21.54 6.20
C GLY A 344 26.26 20.09 6.24
N ASN A 345 25.33 19.18 6.50
CA ASN A 345 25.58 17.73 6.47
C ASN A 345 24.52 17.02 5.63
N ASN A 346 24.82 15.80 5.22
CA ASN A 346 23.96 14.93 4.43
C ASN A 346 23.49 15.57 3.11
N MET A 347 24.32 16.41 2.50
CA MET A 347 24.10 16.99 1.19
C MET A 347 24.57 16.01 0.11
N ILE A 348 23.70 15.69 -0.85
CA ILE A 348 24.00 14.71 -1.92
C ILE A 348 24.23 15.44 -3.24
N ALA A 349 25.44 15.31 -3.80
CA ALA A 349 25.78 15.87 -5.11
C ALA A 349 24.81 15.38 -6.19
N GLY A 350 24.35 16.27 -7.06
CA GLY A 350 23.38 15.97 -8.11
C GLY A 350 21.91 15.91 -7.67
N SER A 351 21.64 15.64 -6.38
CA SER A 351 20.28 15.59 -5.83
C SER A 351 19.93 16.79 -4.95
N LEU A 352 20.93 17.51 -4.44
CA LEU A 352 20.72 18.67 -3.57
C LEU A 352 20.00 19.80 -4.31
N ASN A 353 18.93 20.29 -3.68
CA ASN A 353 18.17 21.45 -4.11
C ASN A 353 18.17 22.51 -3.01
N VAL A 354 18.10 23.78 -3.41
CA VAL A 354 18.07 24.93 -2.51
C VAL A 354 16.86 25.78 -2.83
N LYS A 355 16.03 26.05 -1.82
CA LYS A 355 14.93 27.03 -1.91
C LYS A 355 15.28 28.27 -1.11
N ILE A 356 15.34 29.41 -1.78
CA ILE A 356 15.55 30.71 -1.12
C ILE A 356 14.24 31.49 -1.17
N ILE A 357 13.84 32.03 -0.02
CA ILE A 357 12.55 32.72 0.17
C ILE A 357 12.82 34.08 0.81
N GLU A 358 12.28 35.15 0.23
CA GLU A 358 12.22 36.45 0.90
C GLU A 358 11.18 36.41 2.03
N ILE A 359 11.54 36.91 3.22
CA ILE A 359 10.63 36.93 4.38
C ILE A 359 9.46 37.90 4.11
N GLY A 360 8.23 37.41 4.31
CA GLY A 360 6.98 38.18 4.16
C GLY A 360 6.18 37.86 2.88
N ASP A 361 6.02 36.57 2.55
CA ASP A 361 5.21 36.02 1.42
C ASP A 361 5.52 36.63 0.05
N LYS A 362 6.80 36.55 -0.31
CA LYS A 362 7.39 37.13 -1.52
C LYS A 362 8.08 36.05 -2.37
N PRO A 363 8.52 36.36 -3.61
CA PRO A 363 9.05 35.38 -4.54
C PRO A 363 10.06 34.42 -3.87
N SER A 364 9.83 33.12 -4.10
CA SER A 364 10.79 32.07 -3.81
C SER A 364 11.36 31.54 -5.12
N PHE A 365 12.61 31.13 -5.11
CA PHE A 365 13.18 30.35 -6.21
C PHE A 365 13.76 29.04 -5.68
N ILE A 366 13.78 28.03 -6.55
CA ILE A 366 14.37 26.72 -6.29
C ILE A 366 15.52 26.54 -7.28
N TRP A 367 16.68 26.12 -6.78
CA TRP A 367 17.86 25.82 -7.57
C TRP A 367 18.26 24.35 -7.38
N PRO A 368 18.66 23.64 -8.44
CA PRO A 368 18.63 24.05 -9.86
C PRO A 368 17.19 24.10 -10.42
N PRO A 369 16.86 25.00 -11.36
CA PRO A 369 15.58 24.99 -12.09
C PRO A 369 15.31 23.66 -12.81
N LEU A 370 14.01 23.33 -13.00
CA LEU A 370 13.56 22.10 -13.68
C LEU A 370 13.89 22.07 -15.18
N ASP A 371 14.20 23.21 -15.78
CA ASP A 371 14.45 23.34 -17.23
C ASP A 371 15.79 22.74 -17.68
N GLY A 372 16.62 22.24 -16.75
CA GLY A 372 17.92 21.62 -17.05
C GLY A 372 18.97 22.58 -17.60
N THR A 373 18.71 23.90 -17.58
CA THR A 373 19.59 24.91 -18.20
C THR A 373 20.73 25.37 -17.30
N SER A 374 20.79 24.85 -16.08
CA SER A 374 21.67 25.33 -15.01
C SER A 374 22.65 24.27 -14.53
N GLU A 375 23.80 24.74 -14.03
CA GLU A 375 24.77 23.87 -13.36
C GLU A 375 24.17 23.33 -12.05
N LEU A 376 24.43 22.05 -11.81
CA LEU A 376 24.09 21.38 -10.56
C LEU A 376 24.87 22.00 -9.39
N ILE A 377 24.39 21.78 -8.18
CA ILE A 377 25.08 22.22 -6.98
C ILE A 377 26.27 21.29 -6.75
N ASP A 378 27.47 21.87 -6.74
CA ASP A 378 28.70 21.16 -6.43
C ASP A 378 28.77 20.93 -4.92
N VAL A 379 29.03 19.69 -4.49
CA VAL A 379 29.10 19.31 -3.08
C VAL A 379 30.47 18.70 -2.78
N GLU A 380 31.25 19.42 -1.98
CA GLU A 380 32.57 19.02 -1.52
C GLU A 380 32.48 18.37 -0.13
N ASN A 381 32.98 17.14 -0.04
CA ASN A 381 33.17 16.44 1.23
C ASN A 381 34.49 16.86 1.85
N VAL A 382 34.43 17.58 2.97
CA VAL A 382 35.62 17.97 3.74
C VAL A 382 35.84 16.93 4.85
N PRO A 383 36.99 16.23 4.90
CA PRO A 383 37.27 15.27 5.96
C PRO A 383 37.14 15.91 7.36
N ASP A 384 36.50 15.20 8.28
CA ASP A 384 36.26 15.61 9.66
C ASP A 384 35.56 16.98 9.82
N SER A 385 34.78 17.40 8.81
CA SER A 385 34.06 18.68 8.82
C SER A 385 32.71 18.62 8.11
N ASP A 386 31.97 19.72 8.19
CA ASP A 386 30.73 19.91 7.45
C ASP A 386 31.01 19.93 5.94
N GLN A 387 30.09 19.38 5.15
CA GLN A 387 30.13 19.47 3.70
C GLN A 387 29.93 20.92 3.26
N ILE A 388 30.56 21.27 2.12
CA ILE A 388 30.44 22.57 1.49
C ILE A 388 29.73 22.38 0.16
N ALA A 389 28.58 23.02 -0.02
CA ALA A 389 27.87 23.02 -1.29
C ALA A 389 27.92 24.40 -1.95
N SER A 390 28.19 24.47 -3.26
CA SER A 390 28.34 25.75 -3.96
C SER A 390 27.65 25.79 -5.31
N PHE A 391 27.08 26.96 -5.65
CA PHE A 391 26.46 27.23 -6.94
C PHE A 391 26.50 28.72 -7.25
N SER A 392 26.35 29.07 -8.52
CA SER A 392 26.41 30.45 -9.00
C SER A 392 25.12 30.87 -9.68
N MET A 393 24.60 32.05 -9.36
CA MET A 393 23.44 32.63 -10.04
C MET A 393 23.80 33.97 -10.70
N LYS A 394 23.51 34.10 -11.99
CA LYS A 394 23.73 35.34 -12.74
C LYS A 394 22.70 36.42 -12.44
N ASP A 395 21.50 36.04 -12.01
CA ASP A 395 20.40 36.99 -11.87
C ASP A 395 20.48 37.77 -10.55
N LYS A 396 21.15 38.94 -10.61
CA LYS A 396 21.38 39.82 -9.47
C LYS A 396 20.11 40.52 -8.96
N GLN A 397 19.02 40.51 -9.74
CA GLN A 397 17.80 41.23 -9.38
C GLN A 397 17.06 40.62 -8.18
N ILE A 398 17.39 39.37 -7.82
CA ILE A 398 16.64 38.59 -6.84
C ILE A 398 17.02 38.94 -5.38
N LEU A 399 18.23 39.42 -5.12
CA LEU A 399 18.76 39.65 -3.76
C LEU A 399 19.08 41.12 -3.46
N ASN A 400 18.12 41.81 -2.83
CA ASN A 400 18.35 43.12 -2.20
C ASN A 400 18.63 42.95 -0.71
N TYR A 401 19.83 42.44 -0.40
CA TYR A 401 20.29 42.15 0.96
C TYR A 401 20.35 43.37 1.90
N LYS A 402 20.29 44.60 1.36
CA LYS A 402 20.31 45.83 2.16
C LYS A 402 18.94 46.19 2.74
N GLN A 403 17.85 45.73 2.11
CA GLN A 403 16.48 46.11 2.47
C GLN A 403 15.60 44.91 2.80
N LYS A 404 16.04 43.69 2.47
CA LYS A 404 15.24 42.48 2.57
C LYS A 404 15.99 41.40 3.36
N GLN A 405 15.21 40.56 4.04
CA GLN A 405 15.71 39.36 4.72
C GLN A 405 15.29 38.13 3.94
N TYR A 406 16.13 37.10 3.97
CA TYR A 406 15.94 35.87 3.22
C TYR A 406 16.12 34.65 4.14
N ARG A 407 15.45 33.55 3.78
CA ARG A 407 15.67 32.22 4.36
C ARG A 407 16.06 31.26 3.26
N ALA A 408 16.87 30.28 3.62
CA ALA A 408 17.25 29.20 2.73
C ALA A 408 16.83 27.86 3.33
N PHE A 409 16.36 26.98 2.48
CA PHE A 409 16.05 25.59 2.78
C PHE A 409 16.83 24.72 1.81
N ILE A 410 17.26 23.55 2.25
CA ILE A 410 17.88 22.54 1.40
C ILE A 410 17.12 21.23 1.48
N SER A 411 17.12 20.45 0.42
CA SER A 411 16.63 19.07 0.45
C SER A 411 17.26 18.26 -0.69
N ASN A 412 17.45 16.95 -0.49
CA ASN A 412 17.98 16.04 -1.52
C ASN A 412 16.87 15.45 -2.41
N ASP A 413 15.62 15.60 -2.02
CA ASP A 413 14.43 15.03 -2.69
C ASP A 413 13.55 16.11 -3.32
N ARG A 414 14.02 17.37 -3.33
CA ARG A 414 13.32 18.57 -3.78
C ARG A 414 12.07 18.95 -2.96
N ARG A 415 11.69 18.16 -1.94
CA ARG A 415 10.60 18.46 -0.99
C ARG A 415 11.09 19.43 0.10
N SER A 416 11.29 20.70 -0.26
CA SER A 416 11.65 21.72 0.73
C SER A 416 10.41 22.19 1.52
N LYS A 417 10.00 21.45 2.55
CA LYS A 417 9.00 21.91 3.55
C LYS A 417 9.70 22.40 4.83
N LYS A 418 9.05 23.35 5.50
CA LYS A 418 9.45 23.93 6.78
C LYS A 418 9.28 22.86 7.86
N ARG A 419 10.35 22.46 8.56
CA ARG A 419 10.19 21.80 9.86
C ARG A 419 9.54 22.81 10.81
N ASN A 420 8.38 22.47 11.37
CA ASN A 420 7.78 23.25 12.46
C ASN A 420 8.50 22.91 13.76
#